data_AF-A0AAN9DCU5-F1
#
_entry.id   AF-A0AAN9DCU5-F1
#
_cell.length_a   1.000
_cell.length_b   1.000
_cell.length_c   1.000
_cell.angle_alpha   90.00
_cell.angle_beta   90.00
_cell.angle_gamma   90.00
#
_symmetry.space_group_name_H-M   'P 1'
#
loop_
_entity.id
_entity.type
_entity.pdbx_description
1 polymer ?
#
loop_
_entity_poly.entity_id
_entity_poly.type
_entity_poly.pdbx_seq_one_letter_code
_entity_poly.pdbx_strand_id
1 'polypeptide(L)'
;MERSEACVISARFIVCLAFAVLVKGEENPWTLSKRCKRLPCDKVTFDATVHESCVLPFTQNMATTDYQLSCPWPTTRRHYVTLMMCLENLSNNTCCMDASHRHHILMEIHEVYFSLCLYMKDPGVPILLLLIVPCVIAPLIIPFLCQYFKISP
;
A
#
# COMPACT_ATOMS: atom_id res chain seq x y z
N MET A 1 -1.59 49.87 9.91
CA MET A 1 -0.97 48.56 10.21
C MET A 1 -1.91 47.51 9.66
N GLU A 2 -1.81 47.28 8.35
CA GLU A 2 -2.72 46.41 7.61
C GLU A 2 -1.95 45.13 7.31
N ARG A 3 -2.24 44.06 8.06
CA ARG A 3 -1.67 42.74 7.84
C ARG A 3 -2.24 42.25 6.51
N SER A 4 -1.41 42.07 5.50
CA SER A 4 -1.81 41.45 4.22
C SER A 4 -2.28 40.01 4.49
N GLU A 5 -3.59 39.85 4.69
CA GLU A 5 -4.28 38.58 4.91
C GLU A 5 -4.14 37.61 3.73
N ALA A 6 -3.76 38.13 2.55
CA ALA A 6 -3.64 37.38 1.31
C ALA A 6 -2.50 36.33 1.34
N CYS A 7 -1.42 36.58 2.08
CA CYS A 7 -0.23 35.71 2.03
C CYS A 7 -0.40 34.42 2.85
N VAL A 8 -1.17 34.47 3.95
CA VAL A 8 -1.35 33.34 4.89
C VAL A 8 -2.38 32.33 4.38
N ILE A 9 -3.40 32.80 3.65
CA ILE A 9 -4.46 31.95 3.11
C ILE A 9 -3.92 31.11 1.94
N SER A 10 -3.08 31.71 1.08
CA SER A 10 -2.47 31.03 -0.08
C SER A 10 -1.62 29.81 0.31
N ALA A 11 -0.79 29.93 1.34
CA ALA A 11 0.10 28.84 1.78
C ALA A 11 -0.66 27.64 2.38
N ARG A 12 -1.83 27.85 3.00
CA ARG A 12 -2.63 26.75 3.58
C ARG A 12 -3.40 25.95 2.52
N PHE A 13 -3.87 26.60 1.46
CA PHE A 13 -4.57 25.92 0.36
C PHE A 13 -3.65 25.04 -0.49
N ILE A 14 -2.41 25.46 -0.72
CA ILE A 14 -1.44 24.72 -1.54
C ILE A 14 -1.03 23.40 -0.86
N VAL A 15 -0.90 23.39 0.47
CA VAL A 15 -0.52 22.18 1.22
C VAL A 15 -1.63 21.12 1.18
N CYS A 16 -2.90 21.49 1.33
CA CYS A 16 -4.00 20.52 1.31
C CYS A 16 -4.24 19.88 -0.07
N LEU A 17 -4.04 20.62 -1.16
CA LEU A 17 -4.25 20.09 -2.52
C LEU A 17 -3.14 19.11 -2.95
N ALA A 18 -1.92 19.26 -2.43
CA ALA A 18 -0.82 18.34 -2.73
C ALA A 18 -1.07 16.91 -2.19
N PHE A 19 -1.77 16.77 -1.06
CA PHE A 19 -2.10 15.45 -0.48
C PHE A 19 -3.31 14.79 -1.15
N ALA A 20 -4.28 15.56 -1.62
CA ALA A 20 -5.50 15.01 -2.24
C ALA A 20 -5.26 14.43 -3.65
N VAL A 21 -4.28 14.95 -4.40
CA VAL A 21 -4.00 14.52 -5.79
C VAL A 21 -3.20 13.21 -5.86
N LEU A 22 -2.55 12.79 -4.76
CA LEU A 22 -1.72 11.57 -4.73
C LEU A 22 -2.52 10.27 -4.48
N VAL A 23 -3.78 10.34 -4.07
CA VAL A 23 -4.65 9.16 -3.90
C VAL A 23 -5.49 8.95 -5.16
N LYS A 24 -4.83 8.80 -6.31
CA LYS A 24 -5.51 8.35 -7.53
C LYS A 24 -5.49 6.83 -7.54
N GLY A 25 -6.65 6.25 -7.18
CA GLY A 25 -6.86 4.82 -7.01
C GLY A 25 -6.35 4.02 -8.21
N GLU A 26 -5.49 3.05 -7.90
CA GLU A 26 -4.99 2.01 -8.80
C GLU A 26 -6.18 1.17 -9.27
N GLU A 27 -6.26 0.90 -10.57
CA GLU A 27 -7.29 0.07 -11.17
C GLU A 27 -7.31 -1.31 -10.50
N ASN A 28 -8.48 -1.76 -10.03
CA ASN A 28 -8.64 -3.06 -9.41
C ASN A 28 -8.31 -4.16 -10.43
N PRO A 29 -7.27 -5.00 -10.22
CA PRO A 29 -6.88 -6.05 -11.19
C PRO A 29 -7.99 -7.10 -11.41
N TRP A 30 -8.92 -7.20 -10.46
CA TRP A 30 -9.87 -8.30 -10.34
C TRP A 30 -11.14 -8.08 -11.16
N THR A 31 -11.03 -8.17 -12.49
CA THR A 31 -12.20 -8.07 -13.37
C THR A 31 -12.85 -9.44 -13.57
N LEU A 32 -14.18 -9.50 -13.40
CA LEU A 32 -14.94 -10.73 -13.59
C LEU A 32 -14.95 -11.14 -15.07
N SER A 33 -14.29 -12.26 -15.38
CA SER A 33 -14.27 -12.85 -16.73
C SER A 33 -15.69 -13.15 -17.24
N LYS A 34 -16.00 -12.71 -18.47
CA LYS A 34 -17.31 -12.93 -19.12
C LYS A 34 -17.65 -14.43 -19.26
N ARG A 35 -16.64 -15.31 -19.34
CA ARG A 35 -16.81 -16.78 -19.38
C ARG A 35 -17.43 -17.30 -18.08
N CYS A 36 -16.89 -16.88 -16.95
CA CYS A 36 -17.25 -17.38 -15.63
C CYS A 36 -18.55 -16.79 -15.06
N LYS A 37 -19.24 -15.92 -15.80
CA LYS A 37 -20.61 -15.52 -15.47
C LYS A 37 -21.63 -16.64 -15.62
N ARG A 38 -21.34 -17.65 -16.43
CA ARG A 38 -22.29 -18.72 -16.80
C ARG A 38 -21.91 -20.10 -16.30
N LEU A 39 -20.65 -20.31 -15.90
CA LEU A 39 -20.16 -21.60 -15.41
C LEU A 39 -20.12 -21.58 -13.88
N PRO A 40 -20.49 -22.69 -13.21
CA PRO A 40 -20.27 -22.84 -11.78
C PRO A 40 -18.77 -22.90 -11.47
N CYS A 41 -18.40 -22.52 -10.25
CA CYS A 41 -17.03 -22.66 -9.76
C CYS A 41 -16.70 -24.15 -9.60
N ASP A 42 -15.63 -24.58 -10.25
CA ASP A 42 -15.03 -25.90 -10.05
C ASP A 42 -14.04 -25.85 -8.88
N LYS A 43 -14.63 -25.86 -7.68
CA LYS A 43 -13.86 -25.77 -6.43
C LYS A 43 -12.92 -26.95 -6.25
N VAL A 44 -13.33 -28.15 -6.66
CA VAL A 44 -12.53 -29.38 -6.50
C VAL A 44 -11.23 -29.26 -7.28
N THR A 45 -11.30 -28.84 -8.54
CA THR A 45 -10.10 -28.63 -9.36
C THR A 45 -9.27 -27.46 -8.83
N PHE A 46 -9.90 -26.39 -8.35
CA PHE A 46 -9.17 -25.25 -7.74
C PHE A 46 -8.36 -25.71 -6.52
N ASP A 47 -9.01 -26.36 -5.56
CA ASP A 47 -8.39 -26.81 -4.30
C ASP A 47 -7.27 -27.84 -4.56
N ALA A 48 -7.46 -28.75 -5.54
CA ALA A 48 -6.44 -29.73 -5.91
C ALA A 48 -5.22 -29.10 -6.60
N THR A 49 -5.43 -28.05 -7.40
CA THR A 49 -4.38 -27.49 -8.27
C THR A 49 -3.62 -26.33 -7.63
N VAL A 50 -4.26 -25.59 -6.72
CA VAL A 50 -3.70 -24.34 -6.14
C VAL A 50 -2.38 -24.56 -5.42
N HIS A 51 -2.28 -25.67 -4.68
CA HIS A 51 -1.08 -25.97 -3.92
C HIS A 51 0.10 -26.28 -4.84
N GLU A 52 -0.07 -27.20 -5.79
CA GLU A 52 0.99 -27.61 -6.70
C GLU A 52 1.40 -26.51 -7.68
N SER A 53 0.44 -25.78 -8.22
CA SER A 53 0.70 -24.82 -9.31
C SER A 53 1.11 -23.43 -8.82
N CYS A 54 0.62 -22.98 -7.66
CA CYS A 54 0.86 -21.61 -7.18
C CYS A 54 1.66 -21.57 -5.87
N VAL A 55 1.27 -22.35 -4.86
CA VAL A 55 1.88 -22.28 -3.52
C VAL A 55 3.28 -22.91 -3.49
N LEU A 56 3.46 -24.06 -4.13
CA LEU A 56 4.75 -24.77 -4.14
C LEU A 56 5.87 -23.93 -4.83
N PRO A 57 5.67 -23.36 -6.03
CA PRO A 57 6.67 -22.49 -6.65
C PRO A 57 6.95 -21.23 -5.81
N PHE A 58 5.94 -20.66 -5.16
CA PHE A 58 6.13 -19.53 -4.25
C PHE A 58 7.03 -19.93 -3.07
N THR A 59 6.73 -21.06 -2.42
CA THR A 59 7.51 -21.61 -1.31
C THR A 59 8.97 -21.86 -1.70
N GLN A 60 9.22 -22.45 -2.85
CA GLN A 60 10.58 -22.67 -3.36
C GLN A 60 11.36 -21.37 -3.57
N ASN A 61 10.70 -20.34 -4.10
CA ASN A 61 11.31 -19.03 -4.27
C ASN A 61 11.59 -18.33 -2.94
N MET A 62 10.73 -18.53 -1.94
CA MET A 62 10.86 -17.92 -0.62
C MET A 62 11.86 -18.68 0.27
N ALA A 63 12.18 -19.94 -0.03
CA ALA A 63 13.07 -20.78 0.78
C ALA A 63 14.50 -20.22 0.92
N THR A 64 14.95 -19.42 -0.04
CA THR A 64 16.27 -18.77 -0.02
C THR A 64 16.26 -17.40 0.64
N THR A 65 15.08 -16.94 1.10
CA THR A 65 14.90 -15.63 1.72
C THR A 65 14.75 -15.80 3.24
N ASP A 66 15.53 -15.05 4.02
CA ASP A 66 15.41 -15.02 5.49
C ASP A 66 14.20 -14.16 5.92
N TYR A 67 13.03 -14.50 5.41
CA TYR A 67 11.85 -13.63 5.47
C TYR A 67 11.33 -13.46 6.90
N GLN A 68 11.48 -14.48 7.75
CA GLN A 68 10.93 -14.50 9.12
C GLN A 68 11.59 -13.45 10.00
N LEU A 69 12.88 -13.19 9.75
CA LEU A 69 13.68 -12.29 10.57
C LEU A 69 13.91 -10.95 9.91
N SER A 70 14.13 -10.94 8.59
CA SER A 70 14.53 -9.73 7.87
C SER A 70 13.38 -8.96 7.23
N CYS A 71 12.19 -9.57 7.09
CA CYS A 71 11.02 -8.98 6.43
C CYS A 71 11.39 -8.15 5.20
N PRO A 72 12.04 -8.76 4.18
CA PRO A 72 12.82 -8.07 3.17
C PRO A 72 11.95 -7.44 2.07
N TRP A 73 10.85 -6.78 2.45
CA TRP A 73 10.05 -5.99 1.54
C TRP A 73 10.83 -4.72 1.15
N PRO A 74 10.96 -4.36 -0.15
CA PRO A 74 10.22 -4.86 -1.31
C PRO A 74 10.93 -5.96 -2.14
N THR A 75 12.05 -6.51 -1.70
CA THR A 75 12.85 -7.49 -2.44
C THR A 75 12.05 -8.76 -2.81
N THR A 76 11.19 -9.24 -1.90
CA THR A 76 10.32 -10.41 -2.13
C THR A 76 9.01 -10.08 -2.86
N ARG A 77 8.74 -8.79 -3.15
CA ARG A 77 7.51 -8.34 -3.82
C ARG A 77 7.27 -9.07 -5.13
N ARG A 78 8.32 -9.33 -5.90
CA ARG A 78 8.22 -10.01 -7.20
C ARG A 78 7.58 -11.39 -7.06
N HIS A 79 8.03 -12.19 -6.09
CA HIS A 79 7.50 -13.54 -5.85
C HIS A 79 6.04 -13.50 -5.39
N TYR A 80 5.69 -12.54 -4.54
CA TYR A 80 4.30 -12.33 -4.11
C TYR A 80 3.39 -11.93 -5.28
N VAL A 81 3.82 -11.02 -6.15
CA VAL A 81 3.05 -10.64 -7.35
C VAL A 81 2.88 -11.83 -8.30
N THR A 82 3.91 -12.66 -8.48
CA THR A 82 3.81 -13.90 -9.27
C THR A 82 2.77 -14.87 -8.69
N LEU A 83 2.74 -15.05 -7.37
CA LEU A 83 1.71 -15.83 -6.69
C LEU A 83 0.30 -15.25 -6.96
N MET A 84 0.12 -13.94 -6.80
CA MET A 84 -1.17 -13.28 -7.03
C MET A 84 -1.68 -13.51 -8.47
N MET A 85 -0.81 -13.37 -9.46
CA MET A 85 -1.14 -13.64 -10.87
C MET A 85 -1.47 -15.12 -11.11
N CYS A 86 -0.76 -16.05 -10.45
CA CYS A 86 -1.06 -17.48 -10.54
C CYS A 86 -2.46 -17.79 -10.00
N LEU A 87 -2.79 -17.28 -8.80
CA LEU A 87 -4.10 -17.44 -8.19
C LEU A 87 -5.22 -16.82 -9.05
N GLU A 88 -4.95 -15.69 -9.70
CA GLU A 88 -5.87 -15.06 -10.64
C GLU A 88 -6.16 -15.96 -11.85
N ASN A 89 -5.10 -16.46 -12.48
CA ASN A 89 -5.22 -17.29 -13.66
C ASN A 89 -5.94 -18.61 -13.33
N LEU A 90 -5.60 -19.23 -12.19
CA LEU A 90 -6.26 -20.44 -11.71
C LEU A 90 -7.75 -20.19 -11.43
N SER A 91 -8.05 -19.13 -10.69
CA SER A 91 -9.43 -18.68 -10.41
C SER A 91 -10.24 -18.44 -11.69
N ASN A 92 -9.61 -17.91 -12.74
CA ASN A 92 -10.25 -17.71 -14.03
C ASN A 92 -10.48 -19.00 -14.80
N ASN A 93 -9.56 -19.96 -14.69
CA ASN A 93 -9.67 -21.25 -15.36
C ASN A 93 -10.74 -22.15 -14.70
N THR A 94 -10.87 -22.11 -13.37
CA THR A 94 -11.86 -22.87 -12.60
C THR A 94 -13.16 -22.12 -12.35
N CYS A 95 -13.23 -20.85 -12.80
CA CYS A 95 -14.35 -19.94 -12.55
C CYS A 95 -14.67 -19.68 -11.06
N CYS A 96 -13.69 -19.88 -10.17
CA CYS A 96 -13.80 -19.62 -8.73
C CYS A 96 -13.38 -18.18 -8.36
N MET A 97 -14.07 -17.19 -8.93
CA MET A 97 -13.70 -15.76 -8.83
C MET A 97 -13.93 -15.12 -7.47
N ASP A 98 -14.70 -15.76 -6.60
CA ASP A 98 -14.99 -15.24 -5.27
C ASP A 98 -13.68 -15.06 -4.48
N ALA A 99 -13.53 -13.89 -3.85
CA ALA A 99 -12.33 -13.52 -3.12
C ALA A 99 -12.02 -14.48 -1.97
N SER A 100 -13.03 -15.12 -1.37
CA SER A 100 -12.87 -16.05 -0.25
C SER A 100 -11.92 -17.21 -0.55
N HIS A 101 -11.99 -17.79 -1.75
CA HIS A 101 -11.14 -18.92 -2.17
C HIS A 101 -9.65 -18.56 -2.16
N ARG A 102 -9.34 -17.34 -2.59
CA ARG A 102 -7.96 -16.84 -2.63
C ARG A 102 -7.52 -16.29 -1.28
N HIS A 103 -8.46 -15.68 -0.54
CA HIS A 103 -8.18 -15.07 0.75
C HIS A 103 -7.63 -16.08 1.75
N HIS A 104 -8.19 -17.29 1.81
CA HIS A 104 -7.69 -18.35 2.69
C HIS A 104 -6.21 -18.68 2.40
N ILE A 105 -5.86 -18.88 1.13
CA ILE A 105 -4.49 -19.19 0.70
C ILE A 105 -3.53 -18.05 1.01
N LEU A 106 -3.97 -16.81 0.76
CA LEU A 106 -3.15 -15.63 1.07
C LEU A 106 -2.94 -15.48 2.57
N MET A 107 -3.97 -15.73 3.39
CA MET A 107 -3.86 -15.68 4.84
C MET A 107 -2.87 -16.72 5.36
N GLU A 108 -2.93 -17.96 4.87
CA GLU A 108 -1.97 -19.01 5.21
C GLU A 108 -0.54 -18.61 4.84
N ILE A 109 -0.36 -18.03 3.66
CA ILE A 109 0.95 -17.50 3.24
C ILE A 109 1.40 -16.34 4.14
N HIS A 110 0.50 -15.45 4.58
CA HIS A 110 0.83 -14.40 5.53
C HIS A 110 1.19 -14.92 6.91
N GLU A 111 0.53 -15.96 7.37
CA GLU A 111 0.82 -16.59 8.66
C GLU A 111 2.17 -17.30 8.66
N VAL A 112 2.45 -18.09 7.62
CA VAL A 112 3.73 -18.79 7.47
C VAL A 112 4.84 -17.78 7.20
N TYR A 113 4.63 -16.90 6.21
CA TYR A 113 5.69 -16.07 5.64
C TYR A 113 5.83 -14.65 6.22
N PHE A 114 4.86 -14.14 6.96
CA PHE A 114 4.87 -12.71 7.33
C PHE A 114 4.39 -12.46 8.77
N SER A 115 4.19 -13.51 9.57
CA SER A 115 3.69 -13.39 10.95
C SER A 115 4.56 -12.54 11.87
N LEU A 116 5.88 -12.53 11.66
CA LEU A 116 6.84 -11.73 12.44
C LEU A 116 7.08 -10.34 11.86
N CYS A 117 6.51 -10.03 10.69
CA CYS A 117 6.70 -8.74 10.04
C CYS A 117 5.79 -7.69 10.62
N LEU A 118 6.39 -6.64 11.19
CA LEU A 118 5.67 -5.49 11.70
C LEU A 118 5.13 -4.66 10.54
N TYR A 119 3.83 -4.36 10.62
CA TYR A 119 3.20 -3.36 9.76
C TYR A 119 3.90 -2.01 9.96
N MET A 120 4.30 -1.34 8.86
CA MET A 120 4.78 0.04 8.92
C MET A 120 3.66 0.92 9.48
N LYS A 121 3.75 1.20 10.78
CA LYS A 121 2.82 2.05 11.50
C LYS A 121 3.33 3.47 11.43
N ASP A 122 2.41 4.43 11.29
CA ASP A 122 2.75 5.83 11.43
C ASP A 122 3.54 6.05 12.72
N PRO A 123 4.54 6.95 12.70
CA PRO A 123 5.29 7.28 13.90
C PRO A 123 4.31 7.71 14.99
N GLY A 124 4.61 7.33 16.25
CA GLY A 124 3.76 7.68 17.37
C GLY A 124 3.45 9.19 17.40
N VAL A 125 2.27 9.55 17.91
CA VAL A 125 1.79 10.94 17.97
C VAL A 125 2.86 11.96 18.42
N PRO A 126 3.75 11.67 19.40
CA PRO A 126 4.81 12.59 19.77
C PRO A 126 5.79 12.91 18.64
N ILE A 127 6.22 11.90 17.88
CA ILE A 127 7.14 12.06 16.73
C ILE A 127 6.42 12.77 15.59
N LEU A 128 5.15 12.42 15.35
CA LEU A 128 4.33 13.07 14.34
C LEU A 128 4.16 14.57 14.63
N LEU A 129 3.89 14.94 15.89
CA LEU A 129 3.84 16.33 16.33
C LEU A 129 5.19 17.03 16.14
N LEU A 130 6.29 16.37 16.50
CA LEU A 130 7.64 16.91 16.34
C LEU A 130 8.00 17.19 14.88
N LEU A 131 7.50 16.37 13.95
CA LEU A 131 7.64 16.58 12.50
C LEU A 131 6.77 17.74 11.97
N ILE A 132 5.63 18.04 12.62
CA ILE A 132 4.74 19.15 12.25
C ILE A 132 5.20 20.49 12.82
N VAL A 133 5.93 20.49 13.96
CA VAL A 133 6.40 21.69 14.66
C VAL A 133 7.15 22.68 13.74
N PRO A 134 8.12 22.28 12.89
CA PRO A 134 8.79 23.19 11.97
C PRO A 134 7.84 23.91 11.00
N CYS A 135 6.78 23.23 10.55
CA CYS A 135 5.76 23.80 9.67
C CYS A 135 4.91 24.87 10.36
N VAL A 136 4.82 24.83 11.69
CA VAL A 136 4.12 25.85 12.50
C VAL A 136 5.07 26.99 12.87
N ILE A 137 6.32 26.68 13.22
CA ILE A 137 7.31 27.66 13.66
C ILE A 137 7.79 28.54 12.49
N ALA A 138 8.07 27.96 11.32
CA ALA A 138 8.56 28.71 10.16
C ALA A 138 7.67 29.91 9.77
N PRO A 139 6.34 29.76 9.56
CA PRO A 139 5.48 30.90 9.24
C PRO A 139 5.32 31.90 10.39
N LEU A 140 5.61 31.51 11.64
CA LEU A 140 5.67 32.44 12.76
C LEU A 140 6.96 33.25 12.76
N ILE A 141 8.11 32.65 12.43
CA ILE A 141 9.42 33.31 12.46
C ILE A 141 9.70 34.14 11.20
N ILE A 142 9.30 33.66 10.01
CA ILE A 142 9.50 34.35 8.72
C ILE A 142 9.12 35.84 8.75
N PRO A 143 7.93 36.26 9.22
CA PRO A 143 7.57 37.67 9.26
C PRO A 143 8.48 38.53 10.16
N PHE A 144 9.00 37.97 11.26
CA PHE A 144 9.96 38.67 12.12
C PHE A 144 11.32 38.82 11.44
N LEU A 145 11.78 37.79 10.73
CA LEU A 145 13.02 37.86 9.97
C LEU A 145 12.91 38.86 8.81
N CYS A 146 11.79 38.89 8.09
CA CYS A 146 11.55 39.87 7.02
C CYS A 146 11.58 41.32 7.54
N GLN A 147 10.99 41.57 8.71
CA GLN A 147 11.09 42.88 9.38
C GLN A 147 12.52 43.21 9.81
N TYR A 148 13.23 42.25 10.40
CA TYR A 148 14.57 42.47 10.96
C TYR A 148 15.61 42.74 9.87
N PHE A 149 15.57 41.99 8.77
CA PHE A 149 16.49 42.16 7.64
C PHE A 149 16.07 43.26 6.65
N LYS A 150 14.97 43.98 6.90
CA LYS A 150 14.37 44.96 5.97
C LYS A 150 14.27 44.42 4.54
N ILE A 151 13.93 43.14 4.41
CA ILE A 151 13.66 42.52 3.13
C ILE A 151 12.27 43.01 2.74
N SER A 152 12.23 44.18 2.09
CA SER A 152 11.05 44.66 1.40
C SER A 152 10.76 43.71 0.23
N PRO A 153 9.49 43.31 -0.02
CA PRO A 153 9.12 42.95 -1.38
C PRO A 153 9.33 44.15 -2.32
#